data_AF-A0A2N9N0E9-F1
#
_entry.id   AF-A0A2N9N0E9-F1
#
_cell.length_a   1.000
_cell.length_b   1.000
_cell.length_c   1.000
_cell.angle_alpha   90.00
_cell.angle_beta   90.00
_cell.angle_gamma   90.00
#
_symmetry.space_group_name_H-M   'P 1'
#
loop_
_entity.id
_entity.type
_entity.pdbx_description
1 polymer ?
#
loop_
_entity_poly.entity_id
_entity_poly.type
_entity_poly.pdbx_seq_one_letter_code
_entity_poly.pdbx_strand_id
1 'polypeptide(L)' 'MGGRAGQCLSSARITGLPKDSVANVSQIVSIGRGILMERAGRLPHAKLQLILAGIDIVLGR' A
#
# COMPACT_ATOMS: atom_id res chain seq x y z
N MET A 1 6.95 9.97 -12.90
CA MET A 1 6.84 9.05 -11.75
C MET A 1 7.06 9.88 -10.49
N GLY A 2 6.01 10.26 -9.77
CA GLY A 2 6.13 11.13 -8.59
C GLY A 2 5.27 10.60 -7.46
N GLY A 3 5.84 9.76 -6.60
CA GLY A 3 5.29 9.50 -5.28
C GLY A 3 5.87 10.54 -4.33
N ARG A 4 5.03 11.25 -3.59
CA ARG A 4 5.51 12.08 -2.48
C ARG A 4 6.05 11.14 -1.39
N ALA A 5 7.09 11.53 -0.66
CA ALA A 5 7.65 10.70 0.41
C ALA A 5 6.52 10.22 1.34
N GLY A 6 6.43 8.90 1.56
CA GLY A 6 5.34 8.28 2.32
C GLY A 6 4.14 7.78 1.50
N GLN A 7 4.11 7.96 0.17
CA GLN A 7 2.98 7.59 -0.68
C GLN A 7 3.38 6.69 -1.85
N CYS A 8 2.73 5.53 -1.95
CA CYS A 8 2.89 4.60 -3.07
C CYS A 8 1.61 4.54 -3.92
N LEU A 9 1.64 5.11 -5.12
CA LEU A 9 0.51 5.12 -6.07
C LEU A 9 0.14 3.72 -6.52
N SER A 10 -1.14 3.38 -6.50
CA SER A 10 -1.74 2.08 -6.86
C SER A 10 -2.87 2.26 -7.84
N SER A 11 -2.78 1.63 -9.01
CA SER A 11 -3.82 1.75 -10.03
C SER A 11 -4.95 0.75 -9.80
N ALA A 12 -6.19 1.18 -9.99
CA ALA A 12 -7.42 0.41 -9.83
C ALA A 12 -7.35 -0.95 -10.55
N ARG A 13 -6.95 -0.91 -11.83
CA ARG A 13 -6.85 -2.07 -12.72
C ARG A 13 -5.93 -3.16 -12.20
N ILE A 14 -4.87 -2.78 -11.50
CA ILE A 14 -3.81 -3.70 -11.06
C ILE A 14 -4.10 -4.24 -9.66
N THR A 15 -4.79 -3.48 -8.82
CA THR A 15 -5.06 -3.83 -7.43
C THR A 15 -6.42 -4.50 -7.22
N GLY A 16 -7.35 -4.32 -8.15
CA GLY A 16 -8.76 -4.71 -7.99
C GLY A 16 -9.59 -3.67 -7.22
N LEU A 17 -9.01 -2.52 -6.89
CA LEU A 17 -9.71 -1.45 -6.19
C LEU A 17 -10.65 -0.69 -7.15
N PRO A 18 -11.74 -0.10 -6.64
CA PRO A 18 -12.71 0.62 -7.47
C PRO A 18 -12.14 1.91 -8.11
N LYS A 19 -11.00 2.41 -7.61
CA LYS A 19 -10.32 3.61 -8.11
C LYS A 19 -8.83 3.57 -7.85
N ASP A 20 -8.11 4.41 -8.59
CA ASP A 20 -6.70 4.67 -8.30
C ASP A 20 -6.56 5.19 -6.86
N SER A 21 -5.58 4.64 -6.16
CA SER A 21 -5.44 4.74 -4.71
C SER A 21 -3.98 4.94 -4.32
N VAL A 22 -3.73 5.29 -3.07
CA VAL A 22 -2.38 5.46 -2.52
C VAL A 22 -2.23 4.58 -1.30
N ALA A 23 -1.21 3.74 -1.29
CA ALA A 23 -0.76 3.10 -0.06
C ALA A 23 0.05 4.13 0.74
N ASN A 24 -0.47 4.53 1.90
CA ASN A 24 0.17 5.52 2.75
C ASN A 24 1.10 4.82 3.75
N VAL A 25 2.40 4.80 3.44
CA VAL A 25 3.40 4.07 4.23
C VAL A 25 3.82 4.81 5.50
N SER A 26 3.35 6.04 5.71
CA SER A 26 3.48 6.73 7.00
C SER A 26 2.35 6.42 7.99
N GLN A 27 1.31 5.68 7.56
CA GLN A 27 0.13 5.35 8.38
C GLN A 27 0.01 3.84 8.61
N ILE A 28 1.02 3.23 9.22
CA ILE A 28 1.00 1.80 9.56
C ILE A 28 0.27 1.62 10.89
N VAL A 29 -0.79 0.79 10.89
CA VAL A 29 -1.61 0.50 12.08
C VAL A 29 -1.73 -1.00 12.31
N SER A 30 -1.77 -1.42 13.57
CA SER A 30 -2.06 -2.80 13.95
C SER A 30 -3.56 -2.97 14.19
N ILE A 31 -4.16 -4.00 13.59
CA ILE A 31 -5.59 -4.30 13.71
C ILE A 31 -5.82 -5.77 14.03
N GLY A 32 -6.93 -6.09 14.71
CA GLY A 32 -7.35 -7.46 14.97
C GLY A 32 -7.91 -8.13 13.72
N ARG A 33 -7.68 -9.43 13.54
CA ARG A 33 -8.18 -10.17 12.35
C ARG A 33 -9.70 -10.13 12.19
N GLY A 34 -10.45 -10.03 13.30
CA GLY A 34 -11.91 -10.02 13.29
C GLY A 34 -12.55 -8.78 12.65
N ILE A 35 -11.80 -7.70 12.43
CA ILE A 35 -12.33 -6.50 11.77
C ILE A 35 -12.18 -6.51 10.24
N LEU A 36 -11.48 -7.51 9.68
CA LEU A 36 -11.32 -7.67 8.24
C LEU A 36 -12.60 -8.29 7.66
N MET A 37 -13.39 -7.50 6.94
CA MET A 37 -14.69 -7.94 6.41
C MET A 37 -14.57 -8.67 5.07
N GLU A 38 -13.96 -8.03 4.08
CA GLU A 38 -13.85 -8.56 2.72
C GLU A 38 -12.43 -8.40 2.16
N ARG A 39 -12.07 -9.27 1.21
CA ARG A 39 -10.81 -9.16 0.49
C ARG A 39 -10.99 -8.24 -0.72
N ALA A 40 -10.52 -7.00 -0.60
CA ALA A 40 -10.61 -6.01 -1.68
C ALA A 40 -9.77 -6.34 -2.94
N GLY A 41 -8.74 -7.20 -2.83
CA GLY A 41 -7.92 -7.58 -3.99
C GLY A 41 -6.58 -8.21 -3.62
N ARG A 42 -5.61 -8.09 -4.54
CA ARG A 42 -4.22 -8.52 -4.34
C ARG A 42 -3.27 -7.55 -5.03
N LEU A 43 -2.17 -7.23 -4.36
CA LEU A 43 -1.09 -6.45 -4.96
C LEU A 43 -0.14 -7.36 -5.76
N PRO A 44 0.30 -6.95 -6.96
CA PRO A 44 1.41 -7.62 -7.64
C PRO A 44 2.69 -7.51 -6.82
N HIS A 45 3.58 -8.49 -6.99
CA HIS A 45 4.83 -8.59 -6.23
C HIS A 45 5.68 -7.30 -6.32
N ALA A 46 5.89 -6.77 -7.53
CA ALA A 46 6.66 -5.54 -7.73
C ALA A 46 6.08 -4.33 -6.96
N LYS A 47 4.76 -4.28 -6.80
CA LYS A 47 4.08 -3.20 -6.07
C LYS A 47 4.26 -3.33 -4.57
N LEU A 48 4.18 -4.58 -4.07
CA LEU A 48 4.45 -4.87 -2.67
C LEU A 48 5.88 -4.48 -2.30
N GLN A 49 6.88 -4.80 -3.15
CA GLN A 49 8.27 -4.42 -2.91
C GLN A 49 8.46 -2.90 -2.82
N LEU A 50 7.78 -2.13 -3.69
CA LEU A 50 7.82 -0.67 -3.62
C LEU A 50 7.24 -0.13 -2.31
N ILE A 51 6.15 -0.72 -1.82
CA ILE A 51 5.55 -0.36 -0.53
C ILE A 51 6.52 -0.66 0.61
N LEU A 52 7.14 -1.85 0.63
CA LEU A 52 8.11 -2.24 1.65
C LEU A 52 9.33 -1.30 1.67
N ALA A 53 9.89 -1.00 0.50
CA ALA A 53 10.98 -0.01 0.39
C ALA A 53 10.55 1.39 0.87
N GLY A 54 9.30 1.79 0.63
CA GLY A 54 8.75 3.03 1.17
C GLY A 54 8.65 3.03 2.69
N ILE A 55 8.32 1.88 3.30
CA ILE A 55 8.32 1.71 4.76
C ILE A 55 9.75 1.78 5.31
N ASP A 56 10.72 1.18 4.61
CA ASP A 56 12.14 1.24 4.99
C ASP A 56 12.62 2.70 5.10
N ILE A 57 12.31 3.52 4.09
CA ILE A 57 12.62 4.96 4.08
C ILE A 57 11.99 5.69 5.29
N VAL A 58 10.72 5.43 5.59
CA VAL A 58 10.01 6.08 6.72
C VAL A 58 10.61 5.67 8.07
N LEU A 59 11.12 4.45 8.19
CA LEU A 59 11.76 3.97 9.41
C LEU A 59 13.28 4.25 9.47
N GLY A 60 13.87 4.85 8.43
CA GLY A 60 15.29 5.21 8.40
C GLY A 60 16.25 4.03 8.32
N ARG A 61 15.86 2.97 7.60
CA ARG A 61 16.67 1.74 7.38
C ARG A 61 17.09 1.58 5.93
#